data_AF-A0A974CBT6-F1
#
_entry.id   AF-A0A974CBT6-F1
#
_cell.length_a   1.000
_cell.length_b   1.000
_cell.length_c   1.000
_cell.angle_alpha   90.00
_cell.angle_beta   90.00
_cell.angle_gamma   90.00
#
_symmetry.space_group_name_H-M   'P 1'
#
loop_
_entity.id
_entity.type
_entity.pdbx_description
1 polymer ?
#
loop_
_entity_poly.entity_id
_entity_poly.type
_entity_poly.pdbx_seq_one_letter_code
_entity_poly.pdbx_strand_id
1 'polypeptide(L)'
;FQKICKEGPAVSSSLIPPVQDPGEGLSRQGSSPPVPLNEALQEKVHRAVAFSFSENSVLVSHVLQHWAKLFGKDCQSTSMARKNVIWNEIVCAVNAVGCQSRNAKTCQKCLADIKRCIQVKKKLADHKRHMMGTGGGPPSQLELRDYEAEIAKYIGPDTLPDLEHGC
;
A
#
# COMPACT_ATOMS: atom_id res chain seq x y z
N PHE A 1 32.76 9.78 0.59
CA PHE A 1 32.89 9.72 2.06
C PHE A 1 32.10 8.54 2.58
N GLN A 2 32.77 7.42 2.84
CA GLN A 2 32.18 6.21 3.40
C GLN A 2 32.90 5.97 4.73
N LYS A 3 32.17 5.96 5.85
CA LYS A 3 32.76 5.70 7.17
C LYS A 3 32.30 4.33 7.65
N ILE A 4 33.23 3.40 7.58
CA ILE A 4 33.27 2.11 8.27
C ILE A 4 33.65 2.37 9.72
N CYS A 5 32.96 1.72 10.66
CA CYS A 5 33.46 1.50 12.01
C CYS A 5 33.38 0.01 12.32
N LYS A 6 34.53 -0.56 12.68
CA LYS A 6 34.81 -1.94 13.05
C LYS A 6 34.60 -2.19 14.55
N GLU A 7 34.23 -3.44 14.85
CA GLU A 7 34.69 -4.38 15.92
C GLU A 7 35.00 -3.80 17.32
N GLY A 8 34.45 -4.32 18.43
CA GLY A 8 34.66 -5.66 18.98
C GLY A 8 34.58 -5.64 20.54
N PRO A 9 34.79 -6.76 21.27
CA PRO A 9 33.83 -7.27 22.26
C PRO A 9 34.37 -7.64 23.67
N ALA A 10 33.53 -8.34 24.45
CA ALA A 10 33.75 -9.14 25.68
C ALA A 10 33.68 -8.35 27.02
N VAL A 11 33.15 -8.84 28.16
CA VAL A 11 33.24 -10.14 28.86
C VAL A 11 32.02 -10.22 29.82
N SER A 12 31.17 -11.25 29.79
CA SER A 12 31.11 -12.49 30.59
C SER A 12 31.12 -12.40 32.14
N SER A 13 30.00 -12.87 32.72
CA SER A 13 29.89 -13.85 33.81
C SER A 13 29.63 -13.43 35.27
N SER A 14 28.71 -14.22 35.86
CA SER A 14 28.60 -14.65 37.27
C SER A 14 27.91 -13.69 38.25
N LEU A 15 27.12 -14.09 39.25
CA LEU A 15 26.56 -15.35 39.77
C LEU A 15 25.54 -14.91 40.85
N ILE A 16 24.40 -15.58 40.97
CA ILE A 16 23.37 -15.46 42.05
C ILE A 16 23.84 -16.33 43.24
N PRO A 17 23.62 -16.03 44.56
CA PRO A 17 22.37 -16.37 45.32
C PRO A 17 22.14 -15.53 46.62
N PRO A 18 21.29 -15.96 47.59
CA PRO A 18 19.82 -16.05 47.56
C PRO A 18 19.10 -15.32 48.73
N VAL A 19 17.78 -15.32 48.64
CA VAL A 19 16.70 -14.94 49.59
C VAL A 19 16.94 -15.18 51.09
N GLN A 20 16.50 -14.23 51.94
CA GLN A 20 15.72 -14.46 53.18
C GLN A 20 15.09 -13.16 53.76
N ASP A 21 13.76 -13.17 53.89
CA ASP A 21 12.86 -12.35 54.74
C ASP A 21 12.88 -12.99 56.16
N PRO A 22 12.69 -12.30 57.33
CA PRO A 22 11.50 -11.49 57.62
C PRO A 22 11.59 -10.34 58.65
N GLY A 23 10.55 -9.50 58.69
CA GLY A 23 9.97 -9.06 59.97
C GLY A 23 10.01 -7.57 60.33
N GLU A 24 8.81 -7.03 60.53
CA GLU A 24 8.42 -5.96 61.46
C GLU A 24 8.54 -4.47 61.04
N GLY A 25 7.43 -3.75 61.26
CA GLY A 25 7.52 -2.38 61.81
C GLY A 25 7.05 -1.21 60.94
N LEU A 26 5.72 -1.04 60.85
CA LEU A 26 4.99 0.22 61.09
C LEU A 26 5.79 1.56 61.03
N SER A 27 5.54 2.40 60.02
CA SER A 27 5.05 3.79 60.23
C SER A 27 5.12 4.67 58.97
N ARG A 28 3.99 5.36 58.78
CA ARG A 28 3.76 6.62 58.07
C ARG A 28 5.03 7.43 57.73
N GLN A 29 5.19 7.74 56.44
CA GLN A 29 5.01 9.09 55.86
C GLN A 29 5.49 9.05 54.41
N GLY A 30 4.56 9.14 53.46
CA GLY A 30 4.87 9.19 52.04
C GLY A 30 5.51 10.52 51.68
N SER A 31 6.84 10.57 51.67
CA SER A 31 7.59 11.54 50.89
C SER A 31 7.57 11.10 49.44
N SER A 32 7.12 11.96 48.54
CA SER A 32 7.19 11.74 47.10
C SER A 32 8.65 11.57 46.64
N PRO A 33 8.98 10.54 45.85
CA PRO A 33 10.12 10.55 44.94
C PRO A 33 9.64 10.66 43.48
N PRO A 34 10.50 11.10 42.55
CA PRO A 34 10.13 11.42 41.17
C PRO A 34 10.11 10.18 40.24
N VAL A 35 9.08 10.14 39.38
CA VAL A 35 8.89 9.45 38.07
C VAL A 35 9.73 8.23 37.66
N PRO A 36 9.10 7.24 36.99
CA PRO A 36 9.72 6.64 35.80
C PRO A 36 8.86 6.74 34.53
N LEU A 37 9.40 7.48 33.57
CA LEU A 37 9.42 7.24 32.12
C LEU A 37 8.90 5.87 31.66
N ASN A 38 7.71 5.85 31.05
CA ASN A 38 7.42 5.28 29.72
C ASN A 38 5.91 5.11 29.50
N GLU A 39 5.13 6.18 29.63
CA GLU A 39 3.79 6.21 29.03
C GLU A 39 3.94 6.13 27.51
N ALA A 40 3.76 4.89 27.03
CA ALA A 40 3.27 4.53 25.73
C ALA A 40 3.71 5.47 24.60
N LEU A 41 4.78 5.07 23.90
CA LEU A 41 4.77 5.22 22.45
C LEU A 41 3.54 4.43 21.95
N GLN A 42 2.37 5.06 22.01
CA GLN A 42 1.33 4.83 21.04
C GLN A 42 1.98 5.21 19.71
N GLU A 43 2.73 4.27 19.15
CA GLU A 43 3.10 4.28 17.76
C GLU A 43 1.79 4.08 17.02
N LYS A 44 1.04 5.18 16.92
CA LYS A 44 -0.19 5.31 16.19
C LYS A 44 0.20 4.90 14.79
N VAL A 45 -0.14 3.67 14.43
CA VAL A 45 0.02 3.14 13.08
C VAL A 45 -0.67 4.15 12.17
N HIS A 46 0.13 5.05 11.62
CA HIS A 46 -0.33 6.08 10.71
C HIS A 46 -0.64 5.34 9.43
N ARG A 47 -1.90 4.90 9.34
CA ARG A 47 -2.48 4.31 8.13
C ARG A 47 -2.05 5.16 6.94
N ALA A 48 -1.39 4.52 5.99
CA ALA A 48 -0.81 5.18 4.83
C ALA A 48 -1.88 6.04 4.14
N VAL A 49 -1.51 7.26 3.77
CA VAL A 49 -2.42 8.17 3.07
C VAL A 49 -2.83 7.52 1.74
N ALA A 50 -4.13 7.56 1.42
CA ALA A 50 -4.65 7.07 0.14
C ALA A 50 -4.01 7.80 -1.05
N PHE A 51 -4.06 7.20 -2.24
CA PHE A 51 -3.61 7.87 -3.46
C PHE A 51 -4.58 9.00 -3.82
N SER A 52 -4.07 10.21 -3.99
CA SER A 52 -4.78 11.38 -4.48
C SER A 52 -5.22 11.22 -5.93
N PHE A 53 -6.11 12.11 -6.39
CA PHE A 53 -6.55 12.10 -7.79
C PHE A 53 -5.37 12.25 -8.76
N SER A 54 -4.47 13.20 -8.52
CA SER A 54 -3.29 13.43 -9.36
C SER A 54 -2.34 12.23 -9.39
N GLU A 55 -2.08 11.60 -8.24
CA GLU A 55 -1.29 10.36 -8.18
C GLU A 55 -1.94 9.23 -9.00
N ASN A 56 -3.26 9.05 -8.91
CA ASN A 56 -3.98 8.03 -9.68
C ASN A 56 -3.95 8.31 -11.20
N SER A 57 -4.12 9.57 -11.60
CA SER A 57 -4.06 9.97 -13.01
C SER A 57 -2.68 9.75 -13.61
N VAL A 58 -1.61 10.15 -12.91
CA VAL A 58 -0.22 9.91 -13.35
C VAL A 58 0.10 8.42 -13.41
N LEU A 59 -0.32 7.65 -12.38
CA LEU A 59 -0.16 6.20 -12.36
C LEU A 59 -0.80 5.56 -13.59
N VAL A 60 -2.06 5.87 -13.88
CA VAL A 60 -2.77 5.30 -15.03
C VAL A 60 -2.12 5.72 -16.34
N SER A 61 -1.85 7.00 -16.53
CA SER A 61 -1.30 7.52 -17.78
C SER A 61 0.03 6.84 -18.15
N HIS A 62 0.96 6.72 -17.20
CA HIS A 62 2.24 6.05 -17.45
C HIS A 62 2.08 4.52 -17.63
N VAL A 63 1.19 3.88 -16.88
CA VAL A 63 0.89 2.45 -17.10
C VAL A 63 0.38 2.21 -18.52
N LEU A 64 -0.48 3.09 -19.04
CA LEU A 64 -1.02 2.99 -20.38
C LEU A 64 0.04 3.21 -21.47
N GLN A 65 0.99 4.14 -21.26
CA GLN A 65 2.14 4.31 -22.15
C GLN A 65 2.99 3.03 -22.27
N HIS A 66 3.05 2.23 -21.20
CA HIS A 66 3.80 0.97 -21.16
C HIS A 66 2.92 -0.27 -21.22
N TRP A 67 1.64 -0.14 -21.59
CA TRP A 67 0.66 -1.22 -21.51
C TRP A 67 1.11 -2.46 -22.25
N ALA A 68 1.60 -2.31 -23.49
CA ALA A 68 2.04 -3.43 -24.32
C ALA A 68 3.07 -4.33 -23.62
N LYS A 69 4.00 -3.72 -22.87
CA LYS A 69 5.12 -4.39 -22.17
C LYS A 69 4.74 -4.92 -20.79
N LEU A 70 3.76 -4.31 -20.14
CA LEU A 70 3.32 -4.71 -18.79
C LEU A 70 2.18 -5.73 -18.81
N PHE A 71 1.23 -5.59 -19.76
CA PHE A 71 -0.01 -6.37 -19.77
C PHE A 71 -0.50 -6.74 -21.18
N GLY A 72 0.06 -6.13 -22.22
CA GLY A 72 -0.37 -6.33 -23.60
C GLY A 72 0.49 -7.33 -24.36
N LYS A 73 0.57 -7.12 -25.69
CA LYS A 73 1.12 -8.07 -26.66
C LYS A 73 2.59 -8.42 -26.42
N ASP A 74 3.37 -7.51 -25.83
CA ASP A 74 4.82 -7.67 -25.61
C ASP A 74 5.12 -8.16 -24.19
N CYS A 75 4.11 -8.44 -23.36
CA CYS A 75 4.32 -8.75 -21.95
C CYS A 75 5.16 -10.03 -21.76
N GLN A 76 4.91 -11.06 -22.57
CA GLN A 76 5.61 -12.34 -22.51
C GLN A 76 7.09 -12.23 -22.95
N SER A 77 7.39 -11.34 -23.90
CA SER A 77 8.76 -11.11 -24.38
C SER A 77 9.53 -10.09 -23.55
N THR A 78 8.83 -9.28 -22.75
CA THR A 78 9.45 -8.28 -21.88
C THR A 78 10.01 -8.94 -20.61
N SER A 79 11.33 -8.87 -20.43
CA SER A 79 12.00 -9.43 -19.26
C SER A 79 11.56 -8.78 -17.93
N MET A 80 11.70 -9.52 -16.83
CA MET A 80 11.43 -9.00 -15.48
C MET A 80 12.24 -7.76 -15.14
N ALA A 81 13.52 -7.75 -15.51
CA ALA A 81 14.38 -6.58 -15.30
C ALA A 81 13.83 -5.35 -16.01
N ARG A 82 13.33 -5.49 -17.25
CA ARG A 82 12.74 -4.39 -17.99
C ARG A 82 11.40 -3.94 -17.38
N LYS A 83 10.56 -4.86 -16.94
CA LYS A 83 9.32 -4.54 -16.20
C LYS A 83 9.63 -3.76 -14.91
N ASN A 84 10.67 -4.15 -14.16
CA ASN A 84 11.10 -3.44 -12.96
C ASN A 84 11.57 -2.01 -13.25
N VAL A 85 12.31 -1.79 -14.34
CA VAL A 85 12.70 -0.44 -14.78
C VAL A 85 11.46 0.41 -15.08
N ILE A 86 10.50 -0.12 -15.83
CA ILE A 86 9.23 0.57 -16.14
C ILE A 86 8.47 0.93 -14.85
N TRP A 87 8.37 -0.01 -13.90
CA TRP A 87 7.72 0.27 -12.62
C TRP A 87 8.44 1.33 -11.80
N ASN A 88 9.78 1.37 -11.84
CA ASN A 88 10.54 2.43 -11.18
C ASN A 88 10.31 3.79 -11.85
N GLU A 89 10.24 3.85 -13.19
CA GLU A 89 9.88 5.07 -13.93
C GLU A 89 8.49 5.59 -13.50
N ILE A 90 7.49 4.70 -13.42
CA ILE A 90 6.15 5.03 -12.92
C ILE A 90 6.19 5.56 -11.48
N VAL A 91 6.92 4.89 -10.59
CA VAL A 91 7.07 5.32 -9.19
C VAL A 91 7.67 6.71 -9.09
N CYS A 92 8.71 7.01 -9.87
CA CYS A 92 9.31 8.34 -9.92
C CYS A 92 8.29 9.40 -10.35
N ALA A 93 7.50 9.13 -11.39
CA ALA A 93 6.46 10.06 -11.85
C ALA A 93 5.36 10.30 -10.80
N VAL A 94 4.89 9.24 -10.14
CA VAL A 94 3.88 9.34 -9.07
C VAL A 94 4.43 10.11 -7.87
N ASN A 95 5.66 9.81 -7.44
CA ASN A 95 6.29 10.49 -6.32
C ASN A 95 6.60 11.96 -6.60
N ALA A 96 6.76 12.35 -7.87
CA ALA A 96 6.95 13.75 -8.25
C ALA A 96 5.70 14.61 -8.02
N VAL A 97 4.50 14.02 -8.02
CA VAL A 97 3.23 14.72 -7.77
C VAL A 97 2.63 14.43 -6.39
N GLY A 98 3.12 13.39 -5.71
CA GLY A 98 2.65 12.94 -4.40
C GLY A 98 3.39 13.58 -3.23
N CYS A 99 2.74 13.62 -2.07
CA CYS A 99 3.36 14.10 -0.82
C CYS A 99 4.00 12.98 0.01
N GLN A 100 3.77 11.71 -0.34
CA GLN A 100 4.29 10.55 0.36
C GLN A 100 5.03 9.63 -0.61
N SER A 101 6.21 9.15 -0.23
CA SER A 101 6.97 8.19 -1.02
C SER A 101 6.18 6.89 -1.23
N ARG A 102 5.93 6.56 -2.49
CA ARG A 102 5.38 5.28 -2.96
C ARG A 102 6.50 4.38 -3.48
N ASN A 103 6.24 3.09 -3.51
CA ASN A 103 7.09 2.09 -4.14
C ASN A 103 6.32 1.28 -5.19
N ALA A 104 7.03 0.46 -5.97
CA ALA A 104 6.46 -0.31 -7.07
C ALA A 104 5.29 -1.20 -6.60
N LYS A 105 5.45 -1.89 -5.47
CA LYS A 105 4.40 -2.76 -4.90
C LYS A 105 3.12 -1.98 -4.58
N THR A 106 3.25 -0.80 -3.98
CA THR A 106 2.08 0.05 -3.67
C THR A 106 1.40 0.58 -4.93
N CYS A 107 2.15 0.92 -5.97
CA CYS A 107 1.59 1.37 -7.26
C CYS A 107 0.87 0.22 -7.99
N GLN A 108 1.46 -0.98 -8.01
CA GLN A 108 0.84 -2.18 -8.56
C GLN A 108 -0.46 -2.53 -7.83
N LYS A 109 -0.45 -2.47 -6.50
CA LYS A 109 -1.64 -2.69 -5.69
C LYS A 109 -2.72 -1.65 -5.96
N CYS A 110 -2.36 -0.38 -6.01
CA CYS A 110 -3.28 0.71 -6.35
C CYS A 110 -3.91 0.51 -7.74
N LEU A 111 -3.11 0.15 -8.75
CA LEU A 111 -3.60 -0.18 -10.09
C LEU A 111 -4.61 -1.34 -10.05
N ALA A 112 -4.30 -2.41 -9.31
CA ALA A 112 -5.21 -3.53 -9.15
C ALA A 112 -6.54 -3.12 -8.50
N ASP A 113 -6.48 -2.25 -7.48
CA ASP A 113 -7.65 -1.74 -6.80
C ASP A 113 -8.49 -0.82 -7.71
N ILE A 114 -7.86 0.00 -8.57
CA ILE A 114 -8.54 0.80 -9.62
C ILE A 114 -9.26 -0.13 -10.60
N LYS A 115 -8.58 -1.16 -11.13
CA LYS A 115 -9.18 -2.15 -12.05
C LYS A 115 -10.39 -2.83 -11.39
N ARG A 116 -10.26 -3.23 -10.12
CA ARG A 116 -11.35 -3.83 -9.34
C ARG A 116 -12.52 -2.87 -9.15
N CYS A 117 -12.25 -1.59 -8.85
CA CYS A 117 -13.30 -0.57 -8.69
C CYS A 117 -14.12 -0.41 -9.98
N ILE A 118 -13.45 -0.35 -11.13
CA ILE A 118 -14.10 -0.28 -12.46
C ILE A 118 -15.02 -1.47 -12.68
N GLN A 119 -14.54 -2.69 -12.38
CA GLN A 119 -15.34 -3.91 -12.53
C GLN A 119 -16.58 -3.90 -11.64
N VAL A 120 -16.46 -3.46 -10.38
CA VAL A 120 -17.60 -3.35 -9.46
C VAL A 120 -18.62 -2.34 -9.98
N LYS A 121 -18.17 -1.17 -10.47
CA LYS A 121 -19.05 -0.17 -11.08
C LYS A 121 -19.76 -0.73 -12.31
N LYS A 122 -19.06 -1.45 -13.19
CA LYS A 122 -19.66 -2.11 -14.35
C LYS A 122 -20.73 -3.14 -13.95
N LYS A 123 -20.42 -4.04 -13.01
CA LYS A 123 -21.38 -5.04 -12.52
C LYS A 123 -22.61 -4.41 -11.88
N LEU A 124 -22.44 -3.32 -11.12
CA LEU A 124 -23.56 -2.59 -10.53
C LEU A 124 -24.42 -1.91 -11.60
N ALA A 125 -23.80 -1.34 -12.64
CA ALA A 125 -24.53 -0.80 -13.79
C ALA A 125 -25.33 -1.87 -14.52
N ASP A 126 -24.74 -3.04 -14.78
CA ASP A 126 -25.42 -4.15 -15.45
C ASP A 126 -26.57 -4.72 -14.59
N HIS A 127 -26.36 -4.90 -13.28
CA HIS A 127 -27.41 -5.34 -12.37
C HIS A 127 -28.60 -4.36 -12.35
N LYS A 128 -28.34 -3.05 -12.30
CA LYS A 128 -29.40 -2.02 -12.40
C LYS A 128 -30.15 -2.13 -13.72
N ARG A 129 -29.46 -2.33 -14.85
CA ARG A 129 -30.10 -2.53 -16.16
C ARG A 129 -31.02 -3.74 -16.19
N HIS A 130 -30.61 -4.86 -15.59
CA HIS A 130 -31.44 -6.06 -15.47
C HIS A 130 -32.68 -5.84 -14.59
N MET A 131 -32.53 -5.13 -13.47
CA MET A 131 -33.65 -4.83 -12.56
C MET A 131 -34.63 -3.79 -13.12
N MET A 132 -34.17 -2.86 -13.96
CA MET A 132 -35.01 -1.84 -14.59
C MET A 132 -35.76 -2.33 -15.85
N GLY A 133 -35.62 -3.61 -16.22
CA GLY A 133 -36.36 -4.24 -17.32
C GLY A 133 -37.87 -4.32 -17.11
N THR A 134 -38.41 -3.89 -15.96
CA THR A 134 -39.85 -3.95 -15.62
C THR A 134 -40.61 -2.62 -15.79
N GLY A 135 -39.97 -1.55 -16.30
CA GLY A 135 -40.67 -0.33 -16.71
C GLY A 135 -40.02 0.97 -16.23
N GLY A 136 -39.66 1.81 -17.20
CA GLY A 136 -39.62 3.27 -17.06
C GLY A 136 -38.46 3.89 -16.28
N GLY A 137 -37.29 4.06 -16.91
CA GLY A 137 -36.29 5.03 -16.47
C GLY A 137 -34.91 4.84 -17.14
N PRO A 138 -34.22 5.91 -17.58
CA PRO A 138 -32.85 5.79 -18.08
C PRO A 138 -31.92 5.24 -16.99
N PRO A 139 -30.97 4.35 -17.31
CA PRO A 139 -30.05 3.80 -16.32
C PRO A 139 -29.19 4.92 -15.71
N SER A 140 -29.11 4.97 -14.38
CA SER A 140 -28.19 5.89 -13.68
C SER A 140 -26.77 5.58 -14.13
N GLN A 141 -26.13 6.47 -14.88
CA GLN A 141 -24.74 6.32 -15.29
C GLN A 141 -23.87 6.38 -14.04
N LEU A 142 -23.18 5.27 -13.71
CA LEU A 142 -22.14 5.30 -12.70
C LEU A 142 -20.94 6.01 -13.33
N GLU A 143 -20.71 7.26 -12.93
CA GLU A 143 -19.62 8.06 -13.46
C GLU A 143 -18.27 7.43 -13.10
N LEU A 144 -17.51 7.08 -14.14
CA LEU A 144 -16.11 6.72 -14.02
C LEU A 144 -15.32 8.02 -13.95
N ARG A 145 -14.34 8.09 -13.04
CA ARG A 145 -13.37 9.19 -13.06
C ARG A 145 -12.56 9.11 -14.34
N ASP A 146 -12.00 10.22 -14.79
CA ASP A 146 -11.29 10.29 -16.09
C ASP A 146 -10.22 9.21 -16.25
N TYR A 147 -9.37 9.03 -15.23
CA TYR A 147 -8.34 7.99 -15.23
C TYR A 147 -8.93 6.56 -15.18
N GLU A 148 -10.11 6.37 -14.59
CA GLU A 148 -10.82 5.08 -14.60
C GLU A 148 -11.38 4.79 -15.99
N ALA A 149 -11.97 5.80 -16.64
CA ALA A 149 -12.49 5.70 -18.00
C ALA A 149 -11.37 5.46 -19.02
N GLU A 150 -10.18 6.04 -18.81
CA GLU A 150 -9.03 5.85 -19.69
C GLU A 150 -8.53 4.40 -19.67
N ILE A 151 -8.28 3.84 -18.49
CA ILE A 151 -7.82 2.45 -18.36
C ILE A 151 -8.91 1.42 -18.71
N ALA A 152 -10.20 1.76 -18.51
CA ALA A 152 -11.31 0.88 -18.88
C ALA A 152 -11.31 0.50 -20.38
N LYS A 153 -10.75 1.36 -21.26
CA LYS A 153 -10.61 1.08 -22.70
C LYS A 153 -9.67 -0.10 -23.00
N TYR A 154 -8.79 -0.44 -22.05
CA TYR A 154 -7.77 -1.48 -22.18
C TYR A 154 -8.10 -2.76 -21.42
N ILE A 155 -9.05 -2.69 -20.48
CA ILE A 155 -9.48 -3.84 -19.69
C ILE A 155 -10.56 -4.57 -20.49
N GLY A 156 -10.22 -5.73 -21.06
CA GLY A 156 -11.18 -6.59 -21.74
C GLY A 156 -12.24 -7.16 -20.79
N PRO A 157 -13.38 -7.67 -21.30
CA PRO A 157 -14.44 -8.23 -20.47
C PRO A 157 -13.98 -9.42 -19.60
N ASP A 158 -12.92 -10.13 -20.00
CA ASP A 158 -12.47 -11.39 -19.36
C ASP A 158 -11.00 -11.35 -18.89
N THR A 159 -10.36 -10.18 -18.81
CA THR A 159 -8.93 -10.08 -18.48
C THR A 159 -8.68 -10.18 -16.97
N LEU A 160 -8.78 -11.41 -16.44
CA LEU A 160 -8.26 -11.78 -15.13
C LEU A 160 -7.32 -12.98 -15.25
N PRO A 161 -6.02 -12.77 -15.52
CA PRO A 161 -5.03 -13.57 -14.83
C PRO A 161 -5.00 -13.09 -13.37
N ASP A 162 -5.12 -14.07 -12.47
CA ASP A 162 -4.93 -13.92 -11.04
C ASP A 162 -3.67 -13.10 -10.76
N LEU A 163 -3.81 -12.01 -10.02
CA LEU A 163 -2.78 -10.97 -9.91
C LEU A 163 -1.70 -11.34 -8.88
N GLU A 164 -1.23 -12.58 -8.96
CA GLU A 164 -0.11 -13.11 -8.20
C GLU A 164 1.03 -13.63 -9.09
N HIS A 165 0.77 -13.85 -10.39
CA HIS A 165 1.82 -14.26 -11.32
C HIS A 165 1.75 -13.36 -12.55
N GLY A 166 2.64 -12.35 -12.57
CA GLY A 166 2.97 -11.66 -13.82
C GLY A 166 3.36 -12.69 -14.87
N CYS A 167 3.08 -12.39 -16.14
CA CYS A 167 3.71 -13.12 -17.23
C CYS A 167 5.22 -13.14 -17.04
#